data_AF-A0A7R9H566-F1
#
_entry.id   AF-A0A7R9H566-F1
#
_cell.length_a   1.000
_cell.length_b   1.000
_cell.length_c   1.000
_cell.angle_alpha   90.00
_cell.angle_beta   90.00
_cell.angle_gamma   90.00
#
_symmetry.space_group_name_H-M   'P 1'
#
loop_
_entity.id
_entity.type
_entity.pdbx_description
1 polymer ?
#
loop_
_entity_poly.entity_id
_entity_poly.type
_entity_poly.pdbx_seq_one_letter_code
_entity_poly.pdbx_strand_id
1 'polypeptide(L)'
;MAQVNSGEESWAMAISKNTEDEERSIEDEFVIPDFLQEDKIEFSSPEENVAKELPKSSLLQVMHLNKPEWPYILIACVCSIVMGAAMPVLAVLFGSLLQVLGLPNRAEIHNETNKYSIYFVIAGFGIGLSTVMQVYTITLTGEKLTLRLRRMLFAAMLRQEIAWFDEKANSSGALCARLSGDASQVQG
;
A
#
# COMPACT_ATOMS: atom_id res chain seq x y z
N MET A 1 30.27 28.94 12.54
CA MET A 1 29.14 27.98 12.68
C MET A 1 28.12 28.25 11.57
N ALA A 2 28.42 27.89 10.31
CA ALA A 2 27.53 28.24 9.18
C ALA A 2 27.64 27.26 7.99
N GLN A 3 27.71 25.95 8.25
CA GLN A 3 27.86 24.94 7.19
C GLN A 3 26.90 23.74 7.33
N VAL A 4 25.94 23.77 8.26
CA VAL A 4 24.99 22.64 8.47
C VAL A 4 23.63 22.86 7.78
N ASN A 5 23.26 24.09 7.43
CA ASN A 5 21.91 24.43 6.94
C ASN A 5 21.64 24.10 5.45
N SER A 6 22.68 23.86 4.64
CA SER A 6 22.54 23.69 3.19
C SER A 6 21.97 22.33 2.77
N GLY A 7 22.10 21.29 3.61
CA GLY A 7 21.60 19.96 3.31
C GLY A 7 20.10 19.85 3.54
N GLU A 8 19.61 20.35 4.68
CA GLU A 8 18.20 20.22 5.10
C GLU A 8 17.24 20.97 4.16
N GLU A 9 17.64 22.15 3.66
CA GLU A 9 16.86 22.92 2.67
C GLU A 9 16.78 22.21 1.31
N SER A 10 17.82 21.45 0.93
CA SER A 10 17.85 20.68 -0.32
C SER A 10 16.92 19.47 -0.27
N TRP A 11 16.84 18.78 0.88
CA TRP A 11 15.91 17.67 1.06
C TRP A 11 14.48 18.15 1.20
N ALA A 12 14.25 19.27 1.90
CA ALA A 12 12.93 19.89 2.00
C ALA A 12 12.40 20.36 0.63
N MET A 13 13.25 20.96 -0.21
CA MET A 13 12.89 21.30 -1.59
C MET A 13 12.69 20.07 -2.47
N ALA A 14 13.47 19.00 -2.30
CA ALA A 14 13.27 17.75 -3.03
C ALA A 14 11.94 17.09 -2.67
N ILE A 15 11.55 17.10 -1.39
CA ILE A 15 10.25 16.60 -0.93
C ILE A 15 9.13 17.47 -1.49
N SER A 16 9.21 18.81 -1.33
CA SER A 16 8.19 19.74 -1.84
C SER A 16 7.98 19.59 -3.34
N LYS A 17 9.07 19.50 -4.11
CA LYS A 17 9.00 19.34 -5.56
C LYS A 17 8.45 17.98 -5.96
N ASN A 18 8.82 16.92 -5.26
CA ASN A 18 8.26 15.59 -5.50
C ASN A 18 6.77 15.55 -5.14
N THR A 19 6.33 16.25 -4.08
CA THR A 19 4.92 16.40 -3.72
C THR A 19 4.13 17.22 -4.76
N GLU A 20 4.70 18.29 -5.30
CA GLU A 20 4.07 19.10 -6.36
C GLU A 20 3.98 18.36 -7.71
N ASP A 21 5.04 17.65 -8.09
CA ASP A 21 5.07 16.83 -9.31
C ASP A 21 4.07 15.64 -9.20
N GLU A 22 3.87 15.14 -7.98
CA GLU A 22 2.88 14.11 -7.63
C GLU A 22 1.45 14.66 -7.59
N GLU A 23 1.22 15.87 -7.06
CA GLU A 23 -0.07 16.56 -7.15
C GLU A 23 -0.46 16.87 -8.60
N ARG A 24 0.49 17.30 -9.43
CA ARG A 24 0.26 17.63 -10.84
C ARG A 24 -0.06 16.40 -11.69
N SER A 25 0.60 15.27 -11.42
CA SER A 25 0.30 14.01 -12.09
C SER A 25 -1.04 13.41 -11.63
N ILE A 26 -1.50 13.71 -10.41
CA ILE A 26 -2.86 13.38 -9.93
C ILE A 26 -3.94 14.24 -10.60
N GLU A 27 -3.67 15.53 -10.88
CA GLU A 27 -4.59 16.41 -11.61
C GLU A 27 -4.73 16.01 -13.09
N ASP A 28 -3.63 15.68 -13.76
CA ASP A 28 -3.65 15.21 -15.16
C ASP A 28 -4.35 13.84 -15.29
N GLU A 29 -4.45 13.09 -14.20
CA GLU A 29 -5.19 11.83 -14.10
C GLU A 29 -6.66 11.98 -13.68
N PHE A 30 -7.14 13.22 -13.58
CA PHE A 30 -8.55 13.56 -13.44
C PHE A 30 -9.30 13.37 -14.77
N VAL A 31 -9.21 12.16 -15.33
CA VAL A 31 -10.23 11.65 -16.24
C VAL A 31 -11.13 10.80 -15.38
N ILE A 32 -12.28 11.36 -14.96
CA ILE A 32 -13.38 10.53 -14.44
C ILE A 32 -13.66 9.51 -15.56
N PRO A 33 -13.42 8.21 -15.33
CA PRO A 33 -13.69 7.24 -16.36
C PRO A 33 -15.18 7.28 -16.71
N ASP A 34 -15.53 7.24 -18.00
CA ASP A 34 -16.93 7.31 -18.49
C ASP A 34 -17.87 6.32 -17.78
N PHE A 35 -17.35 5.21 -17.23
CA PHE A 35 -18.15 4.24 -16.49
C PHE A 35 -18.64 4.73 -15.11
N LEU A 36 -18.03 5.75 -14.51
CA LEU A 36 -18.58 6.45 -13.33
C LEU A 36 -19.58 7.56 -13.71
N GLN A 37 -19.79 7.77 -15.01
CA GLN A 37 -20.66 8.79 -15.55
C GLN A 37 -22.08 8.26 -15.79
N GLU A 38 -22.27 6.95 -15.92
CA GLU A 38 -23.58 6.32 -16.19
C GLU A 38 -24.23 5.58 -15.02
N ASP A 39 -23.49 5.11 -14.02
CA ASP A 39 -24.14 4.49 -12.86
C ASP A 39 -24.44 5.56 -11.81
N LYS A 40 -25.73 5.95 -11.70
CA LYS A 40 -26.26 6.46 -10.44
C LYS A 40 -25.81 5.46 -9.36
N ILE A 41 -24.92 5.88 -8.46
CA ILE A 41 -24.61 5.07 -7.28
C ILE A 41 -25.93 4.99 -6.51
N GLU A 42 -26.67 3.90 -6.72
CA GLU A 42 -27.95 3.62 -6.08
C GLU A 42 -27.65 3.28 -4.62
N PHE A 43 -27.39 4.31 -3.82
CA PHE A 43 -27.30 4.18 -2.38
C PHE A 43 -28.70 3.91 -1.84
N SER A 44 -29.02 2.62 -1.72
CA SER A 44 -30.29 2.13 -1.20
C SER A 44 -30.32 2.10 0.33
N SER A 45 -31.49 2.43 0.86
CA SER A 45 -31.87 2.43 2.28
C SER A 45 -31.61 1.07 2.98
N PRO A 46 -31.22 1.01 4.27
CA PRO A 46 -30.91 -0.22 5.01
C PRO A 46 -32.10 -1.12 5.35
N GLU A 47 -33.35 -0.71 5.12
CA GLU A 47 -34.51 -1.43 5.70
C GLU A 47 -35.21 -2.45 4.79
N GLU A 48 -34.63 -2.82 3.65
CA GLU A 48 -35.15 -3.94 2.84
C GLU A 48 -34.05 -4.94 2.48
N ASN A 49 -33.72 -5.83 3.42
CA ASN A 49 -32.80 -6.95 3.18
C ASN A 49 -33.46 -8.02 2.30
N VAL A 50 -33.33 -7.93 0.96
CA VAL A 50 -33.27 -9.11 0.06
C VAL A 50 -32.37 -8.81 -1.14
N ALA A 51 -31.12 -9.30 -1.08
CA ALA A 51 -30.36 -9.83 -2.21
C ALA A 51 -30.42 -9.09 -3.59
N LYS A 52 -30.15 -7.78 -3.64
CA LYS A 52 -29.51 -7.24 -4.84
C LYS A 52 -28.03 -7.58 -4.71
N GLU A 53 -27.55 -8.55 -5.49
CA GLU A 53 -26.11 -8.75 -5.65
C GLU A 53 -25.52 -7.39 -6.06
N LEU A 54 -24.76 -6.76 -5.16
CA LEU A 54 -23.85 -5.69 -5.55
C LEU A 54 -23.12 -6.22 -6.80
N PRO A 55 -23.04 -5.45 -7.91
CA PRO A 55 -22.27 -5.90 -9.06
C PRO A 55 -20.92 -6.31 -8.50
N LYS A 56 -20.55 -7.59 -8.63
CA LYS A 56 -19.31 -8.15 -8.09
C LYS A 56 -18.19 -7.35 -8.71
N SER A 57 -17.77 -6.29 -8.03
CA SER A 57 -16.74 -5.41 -8.50
C SER A 57 -15.50 -6.27 -8.50
N SER A 58 -15.06 -6.60 -9.71
CA SER A 58 -13.88 -7.42 -9.86
C SER A 58 -12.75 -6.66 -9.18
N LEU A 59 -11.99 -7.30 -8.28
CA LEU A 59 -10.77 -6.71 -7.72
C LEU A 59 -9.85 -6.21 -8.84
N LEU A 60 -9.95 -6.84 -10.02
CA LEU A 60 -9.28 -6.44 -11.25
C LEU A 60 -9.74 -5.07 -11.76
N GLN A 61 -11.01 -4.73 -11.60
CA GLN A 61 -11.59 -3.43 -11.96
C GLN A 61 -11.12 -2.33 -11.01
N VAL A 62 -10.99 -2.63 -9.72
CA VAL A 62 -10.37 -1.74 -8.71
C VAL A 62 -8.86 -1.58 -8.96
N MET A 63 -8.18 -2.65 -9.38
CA MET A 63 -6.77 -2.61 -9.76
C MET A 63 -6.55 -1.83 -11.07
N HIS A 64 -7.51 -1.84 -11.99
CA HIS A 64 -7.48 -1.02 -13.21
C HIS A 64 -7.55 0.50 -12.91
N LEU A 65 -8.06 0.90 -11.76
CA LEU A 65 -8.02 2.29 -11.27
C LEU A 65 -6.65 2.68 -10.66
N ASN A 66 -5.73 1.72 -10.46
CA ASN A 66 -4.36 1.94 -9.97
C ASN A 66 -3.29 1.91 -11.08
N LYS A 67 -3.70 1.89 -12.36
CA LYS A 67 -2.80 1.96 -13.54
C LYS A 67 -1.63 2.96 -13.47
N PRO A 68 -1.77 4.19 -12.96
CA PRO A 68 -0.66 5.16 -12.86
C PRO A 68 0.49 4.68 -11.95
N GLU A 69 0.19 3.86 -10.94
CA GLU A 69 1.13 3.49 -9.87
C GLU A 69 1.65 2.06 -9.99
N TRP A 70 1.31 1.36 -11.07
CA TRP A 70 1.77 -0.01 -11.34
C TRP A 70 3.31 -0.19 -11.15
N PRO A 71 4.23 0.70 -11.57
CA PRO A 71 5.66 0.45 -11.34
C PRO A 71 6.02 0.30 -9.85
N TYR A 72 5.40 1.09 -8.96
CA TYR A 72 5.62 0.99 -7.51
C TYR A 72 5.06 -0.31 -6.94
N ILE A 73 3.88 -0.72 -7.41
CA ILE A 73 3.27 -2.01 -7.03
C ILE A 73 4.15 -3.19 -7.48
N LEU A 74 4.75 -3.14 -8.67
CA LEU A 74 5.66 -4.20 -9.14
C LEU A 74 6.92 -4.29 -8.28
N ILE A 75 7.50 -3.15 -7.92
CA ILE A 75 8.66 -3.11 -7.03
C ILE A 75 8.29 -3.73 -5.67
N ALA A 76 7.14 -3.37 -5.11
CA ALA A 76 6.63 -3.95 -3.87
C ALA A 76 6.38 -5.46 -3.98
N CYS A 77 5.84 -5.95 -5.10
CA CYS A 77 5.64 -7.37 -5.34
C CYS A 77 6.96 -8.14 -5.39
N VAL A 78 7.98 -7.60 -6.07
CA VAL A 78 9.31 -8.22 -6.12
C VAL A 78 9.94 -8.26 -4.73
N CYS A 79 9.89 -7.17 -3.97
CA CYS A 79 10.37 -7.15 -2.59
C CYS A 79 9.61 -8.13 -1.68
N SER A 80 8.29 -8.28 -1.89
CA SER A 80 7.44 -9.22 -1.15
C SER A 80 7.82 -10.68 -1.40
N ILE A 81 8.19 -11.04 -2.64
CA ILE A 81 8.69 -12.39 -2.94
C ILE A 81 9.99 -12.67 -2.17
N VAL A 82 10.91 -11.70 -2.12
CA VAL A 82 12.17 -11.83 -1.36
C VAL A 82 11.89 -11.98 0.13
N MET A 83 10.98 -11.19 0.69
CA MET A 83 10.57 -11.30 2.09
C MET A 83 9.86 -12.63 2.39
N GLY A 84 9.04 -13.14 1.48
CA GLY A 84 8.43 -14.47 1.59
C GLY A 84 9.46 -15.59 1.63
N ALA A 85 10.58 -15.43 0.90
CA ALA A 85 11.71 -16.35 0.93
C ALA A 85 12.63 -16.18 2.16
N ALA A 86 12.41 -15.18 3.02
CA ALA A 86 13.24 -14.96 4.21
C ALA A 86 13.18 -16.16 5.20
N MET A 87 11.99 -16.71 5.41
CA MET A 87 11.78 -17.86 6.32
C MET A 87 12.55 -19.12 5.88
N PRO A 88 12.46 -19.59 4.62
CA PRO A 88 13.25 -20.74 4.17
C PRO A 88 14.75 -20.46 4.15
N VAL A 89 15.20 -19.25 3.77
CA VAL A 89 16.62 -18.88 3.82
C VAL A 89 17.17 -18.95 5.24
N LEU A 90 16.43 -18.42 6.21
CA LEU A 90 16.81 -18.47 7.62
C LEU A 90 16.88 -19.91 8.14
N ALA A 91 15.93 -20.76 7.72
CA ALA A 91 15.91 -22.17 8.08
C ALA A 91 17.16 -22.92 7.56
N VAL A 92 17.57 -22.68 6.32
CA VAL A 92 18.77 -23.30 5.74
C VAL A 92 20.03 -22.81 6.44
N LEU A 93 20.19 -21.51 6.66
CA LEU A 93 21.33 -20.95 7.37
C LEU A 93 21.46 -21.51 8.80
N PHE A 94 20.33 -21.62 9.50
CA PHE A 94 20.30 -22.19 10.85
C PHE A 94 20.62 -23.69 10.84
N GLY A 95 20.09 -24.44 9.87
CA GLY A 95 20.42 -25.86 9.70
C GLY A 95 21.91 -26.09 9.46
N SER A 96 22.53 -25.30 8.57
CA SER A 96 23.98 -25.38 8.31
C SER A 96 24.81 -24.99 9.52
N LEU A 97 24.39 -23.98 10.28
CA LEU A 97 25.06 -23.61 11.53
C LEU A 97 25.03 -24.75 12.56
N LEU A 98 23.88 -25.39 12.76
CA LEU A 98 23.77 -26.55 13.66
C LEU A 98 24.66 -27.72 13.22
N GLN A 99 24.77 -27.95 11.91
CA GLN A 99 25.66 -28.99 11.38
C GLN A 99 27.13 -28.70 11.68
N VAL A 100 27.58 -27.45 11.55
CA VAL A 100 28.94 -27.03 11.90
C VAL A 100 29.23 -27.22 13.38
N LEU A 101 28.27 -26.91 14.25
CA LEU A 101 28.42 -27.13 15.69
C LEU A 101 28.52 -28.61 16.08
N GLY A 102 28.07 -29.52 15.22
CA GLY A 102 28.19 -30.97 15.41
C GLY A 102 29.53 -31.57 15.00
N LEU A 103 30.48 -30.78 14.46
CA LEU A 103 31.79 -31.28 14.05
C LEU A 103 32.66 -31.66 15.27
N PRO A 104 33.51 -32.69 15.17
CA PRO A 104 34.35 -33.14 16.29
C PRO A 104 35.57 -32.23 16.57
N ASN A 105 36.01 -31.44 15.58
CA ASN A 105 37.23 -30.63 15.66
C ASN A 105 36.95 -29.17 16.04
N ARG A 106 37.37 -28.73 17.23
CA ARG A 106 37.11 -27.37 17.72
C ARG A 106 37.67 -26.26 16.83
N ALA A 107 38.85 -26.44 16.25
CA ALA A 107 39.47 -25.39 15.43
C ALA A 107 38.67 -25.13 14.15
N GLU A 108 38.07 -26.19 13.60
CA GLU A 108 37.26 -26.15 12.38
C GLU A 108 35.88 -25.54 12.65
N ILE A 109 35.26 -25.85 13.80
CA ILE A 109 34.01 -25.22 14.27
C ILE A 109 34.15 -23.69 14.31
N HIS A 110 35.23 -23.18 14.91
CA HIS A 110 35.44 -21.73 15.03
C HIS A 110 35.55 -21.04 13.67
N ASN A 111 36.29 -21.64 12.73
CA ASN A 111 36.49 -21.06 11.40
C ASN A 111 35.19 -21.05 10.58
N GLU A 112 34.47 -22.17 10.57
CA GLU A 112 33.21 -22.28 9.83
C GLU A 112 32.10 -21.43 10.46
N THR A 113 31.98 -21.42 11.78
CA THR A 113 30.98 -20.59 12.49
C THR A 113 31.18 -19.10 12.19
N ASN A 114 32.43 -18.63 12.11
CA ASN A 114 32.72 -17.25 11.76
C ASN A 114 32.25 -16.89 10.34
N LYS A 115 32.39 -17.81 9.37
CA LYS A 115 31.87 -17.63 8.01
C LYS A 115 30.35 -17.56 7.99
N TYR A 116 29.67 -18.49 8.68
CA TYR A 116 28.21 -18.49 8.74
C TYR A 116 27.67 -17.26 9.48
N SER A 117 28.36 -16.76 10.51
CA SER A 117 27.99 -15.51 11.19
C SER A 117 27.96 -14.31 10.23
N ILE A 118 28.92 -14.21 9.31
CA ILE A 118 28.93 -13.18 8.26
C ILE A 118 27.73 -13.36 7.30
N TYR A 119 27.40 -14.58 6.90
CA TYR A 119 26.23 -14.84 6.06
C TYR A 119 24.91 -14.43 6.74
N PHE A 120 24.78 -14.65 8.06
CA PHE A 120 23.62 -14.18 8.83
C PHE A 120 23.51 -12.64 8.83
N VAL A 121 24.62 -11.93 8.97
CA VAL A 121 24.62 -10.45 8.94
C VAL A 121 24.21 -9.92 7.57
N ILE A 122 24.76 -10.48 6.48
CA ILE A 122 24.42 -10.07 5.11
C ILE A 122 22.95 -10.37 4.80
N ALA A 123 22.47 -11.57 5.14
CA ALA A 123 21.07 -11.95 4.94
C ALA A 123 20.11 -11.07 5.74
N GLY A 124 20.41 -10.82 7.01
CA GLY A 124 19.61 -9.95 7.88
C GLY A 124 19.54 -8.51 7.36
N PHE A 125 20.66 -7.95 6.91
CA PHE A 125 20.70 -6.61 6.32
C PHE A 125 19.88 -6.54 5.01
N GLY A 126 20.04 -7.53 4.13
CA GLY A 126 19.28 -7.61 2.88
C GLY A 126 17.77 -7.74 3.08
N ILE A 127 17.34 -8.60 4.00
CA ILE A 127 15.92 -8.78 4.35
C ILE A 127 15.38 -7.52 5.02
N GLY A 128 16.13 -6.92 5.95
CA GLY A 128 15.74 -5.70 6.65
C GLY A 128 15.51 -4.53 5.70
N LEU A 129 16.47 -4.27 4.80
CA LEU A 129 16.35 -3.22 3.80
C LEU A 129 15.18 -3.48 2.83
N SER A 130 15.01 -4.71 2.37
CA SER A 130 13.91 -5.09 1.47
C SER A 130 12.55 -4.91 2.13
N THR A 131 12.43 -5.25 3.41
CA THR A 131 11.19 -5.08 4.18
C THR A 131 10.83 -3.61 4.36
N VAL A 132 11.80 -2.76 4.70
CA VAL A 132 11.57 -1.30 4.84
C VAL A 132 11.09 -0.70 3.52
N MET A 133 11.75 -1.04 2.42
CA MET A 133 11.37 -0.56 1.08
C MET A 133 9.97 -1.08 0.69
N GLN A 134 9.69 -2.36 0.92
CA GLN A 134 8.38 -2.94 0.64
C GLN A 134 7.26 -2.24 1.39
N VAL A 135 7.41 -2.07 2.71
CA VAL A 135 6.38 -1.43 3.55
C VAL A 135 6.20 0.02 3.13
N TYR A 136 7.29 0.75 2.88
CA TYR A 136 7.23 2.13 2.43
C TYR A 136 6.43 2.28 1.12
N THR A 137 6.73 1.45 0.11
CA THR A 137 6.05 1.52 -1.19
C THR A 137 4.58 1.09 -1.13
N ILE A 138 4.26 0.05 -0.35
CA ILE A 138 2.86 -0.40 -0.16
C ILE A 138 2.05 0.68 0.56
N THR A 139 2.59 1.28 1.62
CA THR A 139 1.91 2.33 2.37
C THR A 139 1.66 3.56 1.50
N LEU A 140 2.68 4.03 0.76
CA LEU A 140 2.54 5.19 -0.12
C LEU A 140 1.47 4.97 -1.19
N THR A 141 1.50 3.80 -1.85
CA THR A 141 0.51 3.44 -2.87
C THR A 141 -0.89 3.31 -2.27
N GLY A 142 -1.00 2.72 -1.06
CA GLY A 142 -2.26 2.57 -0.35
C GLY A 142 -2.89 3.91 0.05
N GLU A 143 -2.07 4.88 0.49
CA GLU A 143 -2.53 6.24 0.81
C GLU A 143 -3.10 6.94 -0.42
N LYS A 144 -2.40 6.89 -1.55
CA LYS A 144 -2.84 7.53 -2.80
C LYS A 144 -4.11 6.88 -3.38
N LEU A 145 -4.18 5.56 -3.38
CA LEU A 145 -5.39 4.84 -3.77
C LEU A 145 -6.58 5.26 -2.91
N THR A 146 -6.40 5.34 -1.60
CA THR A 146 -7.46 5.75 -0.67
C THR A 146 -7.90 7.19 -0.91
N LEU A 147 -6.95 8.11 -1.12
CA LEU A 147 -7.27 9.51 -1.43
C LEU A 147 -8.09 9.62 -2.72
N ARG A 148 -7.72 8.86 -3.76
CA ARG A 148 -8.47 8.82 -5.02
C ARG A 148 -9.88 8.29 -4.81
N LEU A 149 -10.03 7.19 -4.09
CA LEU A 149 -11.35 6.61 -3.76
C LEU A 149 -12.22 7.59 -2.98
N ARG A 150 -11.68 8.25 -1.95
CA ARG A 150 -12.41 9.26 -1.16
C ARG A 150 -12.87 10.43 -2.02
N ARG A 151 -12.01 10.93 -2.92
CA ARG A 151 -12.36 12.01 -3.85
C ARG A 151 -13.46 11.60 -4.82
N MET A 152 -13.36 10.42 -5.43
CA MET A 152 -14.39 9.90 -6.36
C MET A 152 -15.73 9.69 -5.65
N LEU A 153 -15.72 9.12 -4.44
CA LEU A 153 -16.93 8.88 -3.67
C LEU A 153 -17.61 10.20 -3.26
N PHE A 154 -16.83 11.20 -2.84
CA PHE A 154 -17.36 12.53 -2.51
C PHE A 154 -17.95 13.24 -3.75
N ALA A 155 -17.25 13.19 -4.89
CA ALA A 155 -17.75 13.76 -6.14
C ALA A 155 -19.06 13.09 -6.61
N ALA A 156 -19.17 11.77 -6.47
CA ALA A 156 -20.38 11.04 -6.79
C ALA A 156 -21.54 11.37 -5.84
N MET A 157 -21.27 11.53 -4.54
CA MET A 157 -22.29 11.98 -3.58
C MET A 157 -22.84 13.37 -3.93
N LEU A 158 -21.98 14.32 -4.35
CA LEU A 158 -22.41 15.67 -4.71
C LEU A 158 -23.24 15.74 -6.01
N ARG A 159 -23.15 14.73 -6.88
CA ARG A 159 -23.94 14.65 -8.13
C ARG A 159 -25.37 14.13 -7.93
N GLN A 160 -25.69 13.69 -6.72
CA GLN A 160 -26.96 13.04 -6.42
C GLN A 160 -28.10 14.07 -6.24
N GLU A 161 -29.32 13.68 -6.61
CA GLU A 161 -30.50 14.55 -6.56
C GLU A 161 -30.96 14.88 -5.13
N ILE A 162 -31.50 16.08 -4.91
CA ILE A 162 -31.87 16.57 -3.55
C ILE A 162 -32.89 15.64 -2.85
N ALA A 163 -33.76 14.99 -3.62
CA ALA A 163 -34.77 14.06 -3.12
C ALA A 163 -34.14 12.78 -2.52
N TRP A 164 -32.94 12.39 -2.97
CA TRP A 164 -32.25 11.24 -2.43
C TRP A 164 -31.63 11.52 -1.05
N PHE A 165 -31.27 12.78 -0.77
CA PHE A 165 -30.79 13.22 0.55
C PHE A 165 -31.90 13.36 1.60
N ASP A 166 -33.16 13.38 1.17
CA ASP A 166 -34.33 13.49 2.06
C ASP A 166 -34.66 12.14 2.75
N GLU A 167 -34.11 11.04 2.24
CA GLU A 167 -34.21 9.73 2.86
C GLU A 167 -33.38 9.67 4.16
N LYS A 168 -33.97 9.15 5.26
CA LYS A 168 -33.30 9.09 6.57
C LYS A 168 -31.99 8.31 6.54
N ALA A 169 -31.91 7.31 5.65
CA ALA A 169 -30.72 6.51 5.41
C ALA A 169 -29.55 7.27 4.77
N ASN A 170 -29.86 8.30 3.98
CA ASN A 170 -28.92 9.07 3.16
C ASN A 170 -28.77 10.50 3.69
N SER A 171 -29.04 10.69 4.98
CA SER A 171 -28.71 11.92 5.66
C SER A 171 -27.20 12.18 5.56
N SER A 172 -26.81 13.46 5.46
CA SER A 172 -25.40 13.89 5.35
C SER A 172 -24.50 13.29 6.44
N GLY A 173 -25.02 13.08 7.65
CA GLY A 173 -24.31 12.42 8.75
C GLY A 173 -24.09 10.91 8.52
N ALA A 174 -25.09 10.20 8.00
CA ALA A 174 -25.01 8.78 7.69
C ALA A 174 -24.04 8.50 6.53
N LEU A 175 -24.04 9.39 5.52
CA LEU A 175 -23.12 9.32 4.38
C LEU A 175 -21.67 9.61 4.76
N CYS A 176 -21.42 10.60 5.60
CA CYS A 176 -20.07 10.88 6.10
C CYS A 176 -19.51 9.72 6.94
N ALA A 177 -20.37 9.08 7.75
CA ALA A 177 -20.02 7.89 8.50
C ALA A 177 -19.70 6.69 7.60
N ARG A 178 -20.50 6.46 6.54
CA ARG A 178 -20.26 5.41 5.53
C ARG A 178 -19.00 5.68 4.71
N LEU A 179 -18.81 6.90 4.20
CA LEU A 179 -17.60 7.32 3.49
C LEU A 179 -16.35 7.05 4.32
N SER A 180 -16.39 7.39 5.61
CA SER A 180 -15.26 7.17 6.51
C SER A 180 -15.03 5.67 6.79
N GLY A 181 -16.10 4.90 6.97
CA GLY A 181 -16.04 3.47 7.25
C GLY A 181 -15.58 2.64 6.04
N ASP A 182 -16.20 2.83 4.88
CA ASP A 182 -15.90 2.07 3.66
C ASP A 182 -14.50 2.41 3.14
N ALA A 183 -14.08 3.68 3.24
CA ALA A 183 -12.70 4.06 2.90
C ALA A 183 -11.67 3.48 3.85
N SER A 184 -12.02 3.26 5.12
CA SER A 184 -11.12 2.61 6.09
C SER A 184 -10.96 1.12 5.83
N GLN A 185 -11.99 0.45 5.27
CA GLN A 185 -11.93 -0.99 4.96
C GLN A 185 -11.06 -1.32 3.74
N VAL A 186 -10.83 -0.37 2.82
CA VAL A 186 -9.95 -0.58 1.65
C VAL A 186 -8.47 -0.41 2.01
N GLN A 187 -8.16 0.18 3.17
CA GLN A 187 -6.78 0.40 3.64
C GLN A 187 -6.17 -0.79 4.42
N GLY A 188 -6.97 -1.82 4.74
CA GLY A 188 -6.60 -2.93 5.64
C GLY A 188 -6.43 -4.28 4.95
#